data_AF-A0A7W1AH67-F1
#
_entry.id   AF-A0A7W1AH67-F1
#
_cell.length_a   1.000
_cell.length_b   1.000
_cell.length_c   1.000
_cell.angle_alpha   90.00
_cell.angle_beta   90.00
_cell.angle_gamma   90.00
#
_symmetry.space_group_name_H-M   'P 1'
#
loop_
_entity.id
_entity.type
_entity.pdbx_description
1 polymer ?
#
loop_
_entity_poly.entity_id
_entity_poly.type
_entity_poly.pdbx_seq_one_letter_code
_entity_poly.pdbx_strand_id
1 'polypeptide(L)'
;MSDDESEANTIEDGDSVEVQGSSSTYTLSRQGTVYMCSCPAWKNQSAPVDMRTCKHLRGHLGEEAEVKRLGALPSRAASTRSASGKSGPVNKKDTAPPVLLAHKWETEHDPTGWWMSEKLDGIRAYWDGEAFVSRLGNRFFAPDWFVEDLPADTLDGELWVGRKMFQKTTSIVRSGAAGQEWKTVSYVVFDAPNAKGGFEDRIAHAKKVLERSGAPHARPLDHIVCDGFAHLAEELRRVEGLGGEGLMLRRPGSKYEVGRSNSLLKVKTFHDAEARVIGHAPGTGKHKGRLGALICELADGVTFNVGTGFSDAERGAPPSIGSLITFRYQELSNDGVPRFPSYVGERIDADKPSTKAQVAVPAKIAKGTVEPKKVAKPTPPPPADDEPEDEPEAEPDNAEDDQAPAESGSSFKEKLGDVSFSCKLVNQGEGKFWEIEVRGKQHITRFGKIGSQGQMRLTEIGSATACKTDAEKRAMLKRREGYK
;
A
#
# COMPACT_ATOMS: atom_id res chain seq x y z
N MET A 1 19.57 46.41 35.03
CA MET A 1 18.51 45.62 34.37
C MET A 1 19.22 44.87 33.28
N SER A 2 19.63 43.65 33.60
CA SER A 2 20.32 42.73 32.69
C SER A 2 19.22 41.91 32.00
N ASP A 3 18.96 42.22 30.74
CA ASP A 3 18.15 41.38 29.87
C ASP A 3 18.97 40.13 29.54
N ASP A 4 18.69 39.06 30.30
CA ASP A 4 19.18 37.72 30.04
C ASP A 4 18.27 37.12 28.96
N GLU A 5 18.55 37.44 27.68
CA GLU A 5 17.99 36.69 26.56
C GLU A 5 18.63 35.29 26.60
N SER A 6 17.94 34.33 27.23
CA SER A 6 18.36 32.94 27.16
C SER A 6 18.31 32.49 25.69
N GLU A 7 19.47 32.37 25.04
CA GLU A 7 19.58 31.79 23.71
C GLU A 7 18.87 30.44 23.71
N ALA A 8 17.81 30.31 22.90
CA ALA A 8 17.12 29.04 22.74
C ALA A 8 18.14 28.01 22.26
N ASN A 9 18.27 26.88 22.96
CA ASN A 9 19.12 25.78 22.53
C ASN A 9 18.61 25.25 21.19
N THR A 10 19.17 25.72 20.08
CA THR A 10 18.82 25.25 18.74
C THR A 10 19.79 24.16 18.32
N ILE A 11 19.30 23.18 17.57
CA ILE A 11 20.15 22.21 16.89
C ILE A 11 20.55 22.85 15.55
N GLU A 12 21.83 22.77 15.17
CA GLU A 12 22.27 23.21 13.85
C GLU A 12 21.57 22.41 12.76
N ASP A 13 21.43 23.01 11.58
CA ASP A 13 20.81 22.31 10.47
C ASP A 13 21.68 21.13 10.02
N GLY A 14 21.07 19.96 9.81
CA GLY A 14 21.80 18.72 9.54
C GLY A 14 22.14 17.91 10.80
N ASP A 15 22.15 18.54 11.97
CA ASP A 15 22.72 17.97 13.20
C ASP A 15 21.71 17.23 14.09
N SER A 16 22.27 16.51 15.07
CA SER A 16 21.50 15.76 16.06
C SER A 16 22.15 15.75 17.44
N VAL A 17 21.31 15.67 18.47
CA VAL A 17 21.71 15.61 19.88
C VAL A 17 20.97 14.49 20.60
N GLU A 18 21.63 13.85 21.56
CA GLU A 18 21.00 12.84 22.40
C GLU A 18 20.38 13.46 23.66
N VAL A 19 19.17 13.01 24.00
CA VAL A 19 18.44 13.45 25.18
C VAL A 19 17.93 12.25 25.98
N GLN A 20 18.08 12.35 27.31
CA GLN A 20 17.64 11.28 28.21
C GLN A 20 16.12 11.34 28.42
N GLY A 21 15.42 10.28 28.03
CA GLY A 21 14.02 10.07 28.37
C GLY A 21 13.85 9.32 29.70
N SER A 22 12.60 9.13 30.11
CA SER A 22 12.25 8.48 31.38
C SER A 22 12.68 7.01 31.48
N SER A 23 12.90 6.33 30.36
CA SER A 23 13.26 4.90 30.30
C SER A 23 14.29 4.56 29.21
N SER A 24 14.64 5.50 28.34
CA SER A 24 15.49 5.30 27.17
C SER A 24 16.05 6.63 26.69
N THR A 25 17.19 6.60 26.02
CA THR A 25 17.79 7.76 25.32
C THR A 25 17.10 7.93 23.96
N TYR A 26 16.83 9.18 23.59
CA TYR A 26 16.23 9.55 22.31
C TYR A 26 17.12 10.56 21.60
N THR A 27 17.00 10.63 20.28
CA THR A 27 17.76 11.55 19.44
C THR A 27 16.83 12.65 18.99
N LEU A 28 17.24 13.90 19.19
CA LEU A 28 16.64 15.07 18.56
C LEU A 28 17.49 15.46 17.36
N SER A 29 16.87 15.87 16.27
CA SER A 29 17.59 16.38 15.11
C SER A 29 16.83 17.51 14.45
N ARG A 30 17.54 18.34 13.70
CA ARG A 30 16.95 19.41 12.88
C ARG A 30 17.39 19.24 11.43
N GLN A 31 16.44 19.45 10.52
CA GLN A 31 16.68 19.52 9.08
C GLN A 31 15.84 20.68 8.51
N GLY A 32 16.46 21.66 7.89
CA GLY A 32 15.87 22.93 7.48
C GLY A 32 15.19 23.63 8.66
N THR A 33 13.86 23.76 8.58
CA THR A 33 13.01 24.35 9.63
C THR A 33 12.35 23.32 10.55
N VAL A 34 12.55 22.02 10.30
CA VAL A 34 11.83 20.93 10.97
C VAL A 34 12.67 20.30 12.07
N TYR A 35 12.09 20.19 13.27
CA TYR A 35 12.67 19.48 14.40
C TYR A 35 12.01 18.12 14.60
N MET A 36 12.84 17.09 14.79
CA MET A 36 12.43 15.71 14.92
C MET A 36 12.89 15.09 16.23
N CYS A 37 12.14 14.09 16.72
CA CYS A 37 12.53 13.32 17.89
C CYS A 37 12.30 11.83 17.65
N SER A 38 13.27 11.00 18.02
CA SER A 38 13.19 9.55 17.85
C SER A 38 12.19 8.86 18.80
N CYS A 39 11.58 9.59 19.73
CA CYS A 39 10.69 9.04 20.74
C CYS A 39 9.30 8.62 20.19
N PRO A 40 8.65 7.59 20.78
CA PRO A 40 7.33 7.14 20.33
C PRO A 40 6.26 8.24 20.36
N ALA A 41 6.32 9.13 21.36
CA ALA A 41 5.35 10.20 21.53
C ALA A 41 5.41 11.24 20.40
N TRP A 42 6.54 11.38 19.72
CA TRP A 42 6.69 12.23 18.54
C TRP A 42 6.39 11.42 17.26
N LYS A 43 6.99 10.23 17.12
CA LYS A 43 6.85 9.37 15.92
C LYS A 43 5.41 9.00 15.60
N ASN A 44 4.59 8.76 16.62
CA ASN A 44 3.23 8.26 16.48
C ASN A 44 2.16 9.36 16.42
N GLN A 45 2.56 10.64 16.33
CA GLN A 45 1.59 11.72 16.16
C GLN A 45 0.93 11.68 14.79
N SER A 46 -0.36 11.94 14.78
CA SER A 46 -1.15 12.09 13.55
C SER A 46 -0.94 13.45 12.87
N ALA A 47 -0.29 14.41 13.55
CA ALA A 47 0.03 15.72 13.01
C ALA A 47 1.08 15.64 11.88
N PRO A 48 1.07 16.60 10.92
CA PRO A 48 2.17 16.83 9.98
C PRO A 48 3.51 16.92 10.72
N VAL A 49 4.59 16.40 10.13
CA VAL A 49 5.89 16.19 10.82
C VAL A 49 6.49 17.49 11.35
N ASP A 50 6.42 18.55 10.57
CA ASP A 50 6.76 19.93 10.90
C ASP A 50 5.94 20.48 12.07
N MET A 51 4.72 19.98 12.26
CA MET A 51 3.83 20.37 13.35
C MET A 51 3.91 19.44 14.58
N ARG A 52 4.80 18.45 14.58
CA ARG A 52 4.96 17.54 15.71
C ARG A 52 5.81 18.15 16.80
N THR A 53 5.51 17.79 18.05
CA THR A 53 6.32 18.17 19.21
C THR A 53 6.31 17.06 20.24
N CYS A 54 7.25 17.05 21.18
CA CYS A 54 7.16 16.15 22.32
C CYS A 54 7.81 16.81 23.53
N LYS A 55 7.71 16.16 24.69
CA LYS A 55 8.35 16.64 25.92
C LYS A 55 9.86 16.84 25.77
N HIS A 56 10.51 16.08 24.89
CA HIS A 56 11.95 16.18 24.68
C HIS A 56 12.32 17.37 23.80
N LEU A 57 11.59 17.63 22.71
CA LEU A 57 11.78 18.84 21.90
C LEU A 57 11.48 20.10 22.71
N ARG A 58 10.37 20.12 23.46
CA ARG A 58 10.04 21.22 24.38
C ARG A 58 11.10 21.42 25.46
N GLY A 59 11.62 20.32 26.01
CA GLY A 59 12.67 20.38 27.04
C GLY A 59 14.02 20.83 26.50
N HIS A 60 14.33 20.54 25.22
CA HIS A 60 15.59 20.94 24.60
C HIS A 60 15.53 22.35 24.03
N LEU A 61 14.54 22.65 23.18
CA LEU A 61 14.39 23.94 22.51
C LEU A 61 13.87 25.05 23.44
N GLY A 62 13.21 24.67 24.54
CA GLY A 62 12.45 25.57 25.39
C GLY A 62 10.98 25.67 24.96
N GLU A 63 10.09 25.88 25.93
CA GLU A 63 8.64 25.95 25.66
C GLU A 63 8.27 27.13 24.75
N GLU A 64 8.89 28.30 24.95
CA GLU A 64 8.59 29.51 24.19
C GLU A 64 9.03 29.40 22.72
N ALA A 65 10.22 28.84 22.48
CA ALA A 65 10.71 28.58 21.12
C ALA A 65 9.81 27.57 20.39
N GLU A 66 9.34 26.54 21.11
CA GLU A 66 8.45 25.53 20.55
C GLU A 66 7.04 26.07 20.27
N VAL A 67 6.51 26.95 21.13
CA VAL A 67 5.27 27.70 20.88
C VAL A 67 5.43 28.57 19.63
N LYS A 68 6.53 29.33 19.53
CA LYS A 68 6.80 30.20 18.38
C LYS A 68 6.90 29.39 17.07
N ARG A 69 7.51 28.21 17.12
CA ARG A 69 7.63 27.30 15.97
C ARG A 69 6.29 26.76 15.49
N LEU A 70 5.39 26.45 16.42
CA LEU A 70 4.11 25.80 16.12
C LEU A 70 2.91 26.74 16.07
N GLY A 71 3.07 28.00 16.46
CA GLY A 71 1.99 28.96 16.71
C GLY A 71 1.18 28.66 18.00
N ALA A 72 1.00 27.39 18.36
CA ALA A 72 0.43 26.97 19.64
C ALA A 72 0.90 25.54 20.01
N LEU A 73 1.13 25.28 21.30
CA LEU A 73 1.41 23.92 21.76
C LEU A 73 0.10 23.12 21.85
N PRO A 74 0.09 21.84 21.40
CA PRO A 74 -1.05 20.96 21.66
C PRO A 74 -1.21 20.80 23.17
N SER A 75 -2.39 21.14 23.69
CA SER A 75 -2.64 21.06 25.14
C SER A 75 -2.51 19.61 25.61
N ARG A 76 -1.93 19.42 26.81
CA ARG A 76 -2.04 18.13 27.51
C ARG A 76 -3.53 17.89 27.69
N ALA A 77 -4.05 16.85 27.04
CA ALA A 77 -5.47 16.51 27.06
C ALA A 77 -5.99 16.46 28.52
N ALA A 78 -6.74 17.50 28.89
CA ALA A 78 -7.71 17.46 29.97
C ALA A 78 -9.07 17.65 29.31
N SER A 79 -9.90 16.61 29.44
CA SER A 79 -11.26 16.56 28.96
C SER A 79 -12.13 17.60 29.67
N THR A 80 -12.50 18.68 28.98
CA THR A 80 -13.74 19.43 29.27
C THR A 80 -14.27 20.12 28.00
N ARG A 81 -15.58 20.01 27.79
CA ARG A 81 -16.34 20.67 26.72
C ARG A 81 -16.53 22.15 27.07
N SER A 82 -16.22 23.07 26.15
CA SER A 82 -17.17 24.08 25.64
C SER A 82 -16.56 25.04 24.60
N ALA A 83 -17.43 25.38 23.65
CA ALA A 83 -17.49 26.40 22.59
C ALA A 83 -16.68 27.71 22.79
N SER A 84 -16.27 28.51 21.80
CA SER A 84 -16.38 28.51 20.33
C SER A 84 -15.30 29.43 19.77
N GLY A 85 -14.74 29.10 18.60
CA GLY A 85 -13.93 29.99 17.78
C GLY A 85 -13.71 29.31 16.43
N LYS A 86 -14.48 29.71 15.42
CA LYS A 86 -14.54 29.04 14.11
C LYS A 86 -13.24 29.18 13.33
N SER A 87 -12.47 28.10 13.28
CA SER A 87 -11.77 27.68 12.07
C SER A 87 -12.25 26.27 11.76
N GLY A 88 -12.93 26.09 10.62
CA GLY A 88 -13.47 24.80 10.22
C GLY A 88 -12.33 23.79 10.04
N PRO A 89 -12.58 22.49 10.25
CA PRO A 89 -11.58 21.48 9.96
C PRO A 89 -11.28 21.52 8.45
N VAL A 90 -10.04 21.81 8.07
CA VAL A 90 -9.57 21.66 6.70
C VAL A 90 -9.80 20.20 6.31
N ASN A 91 -10.64 19.97 5.32
CA ASN A 91 -10.94 18.63 4.86
C ASN A 91 -9.68 18.11 4.18
N LYS A 92 -9.19 16.91 4.52
CA LYS A 92 -7.99 16.32 3.90
C LYS A 92 -8.04 16.21 2.36
N LYS A 93 -9.23 16.39 1.77
CA LYS A 93 -9.41 16.48 0.31
C LYS A 93 -8.85 17.76 -0.29
N ASP A 94 -8.80 18.87 0.46
CA ASP A 94 -8.42 20.19 -0.07
C ASP A 94 -6.89 20.33 -0.28
N THR A 95 -6.10 19.40 0.24
CA THR A 95 -4.63 19.39 0.12
C THR A 95 -4.10 18.32 -0.84
N ALA A 96 -4.98 17.50 -1.45
CA ALA A 96 -4.55 16.43 -2.35
C ALA A 96 -4.25 16.98 -3.76
N PRO A 97 -3.11 16.62 -4.38
CA PRO A 97 -2.77 17.15 -5.69
C PRO A 97 -3.71 16.59 -6.78
N PRO A 98 -3.95 17.37 -7.86
CA PRO A 98 -4.81 16.97 -8.98
C PRO A 98 -4.13 15.92 -9.85
N VAL A 99 -4.17 14.66 -9.42
CA VAL A 99 -3.45 13.57 -10.06
C VAL A 99 -4.28 12.80 -11.09
N LEU A 100 -3.65 12.49 -12.23
CA LEU A 100 -4.17 11.55 -13.22
C LEU A 100 -3.98 10.10 -12.74
N LEU A 101 -5.00 9.26 -12.88
CA LEU A 101 -5.02 7.89 -12.40
C LEU A 101 -5.30 6.91 -13.54
N ALA A 102 -4.60 5.78 -13.52
CA ALA A 102 -4.71 4.79 -14.57
C ALA A 102 -5.92 3.85 -14.39
N HIS A 103 -6.60 3.52 -15.51
CA HIS A 103 -7.42 2.32 -15.61
C HIS A 103 -6.55 1.08 -15.79
N LYS A 104 -7.14 -0.12 -15.62
CA LYS A 104 -6.49 -1.36 -16.03
C LYS A 104 -6.59 -1.46 -17.56
N TRP A 105 -5.54 -1.92 -18.21
CA TRP A 105 -5.64 -2.28 -19.63
C TRP A 105 -6.33 -3.65 -19.73
N GLU A 106 -7.46 -3.69 -20.44
CA GLU A 106 -8.17 -4.92 -20.78
C GLU A 106 -7.89 -5.24 -22.26
N THR A 107 -7.71 -6.52 -22.58
CA THR A 107 -7.06 -7.00 -23.82
C THR A 107 -7.83 -6.82 -25.12
N GLU A 108 -8.84 -5.97 -25.08
CA GLU A 108 -9.69 -5.61 -26.20
C GLU A 108 -9.22 -4.32 -26.90
N HIS A 109 -8.42 -3.50 -26.22
CA HIS A 109 -7.90 -2.24 -26.77
C HIS A 109 -6.61 -2.47 -27.57
N ASP A 110 -6.62 -2.12 -28.86
CA ASP A 110 -5.41 -2.09 -29.69
C ASP A 110 -4.40 -1.06 -29.13
N PRO A 111 -3.19 -1.48 -28.70
CA PRO A 111 -2.21 -0.58 -28.13
C PRO A 111 -1.36 0.13 -29.21
N THR A 112 -1.57 -0.15 -30.49
CA THR A 112 -0.76 0.42 -31.58
C THR A 112 -0.77 1.95 -31.54
N GLY A 113 0.41 2.55 -31.60
CA GLY A 113 0.62 4.00 -31.53
C GLY A 113 0.61 4.59 -30.12
N TRP A 114 0.21 3.84 -29.08
CA TRP A 114 0.27 4.33 -27.70
C TRP A 114 1.71 4.43 -27.21
N TRP A 115 1.96 5.38 -26.31
CA TRP A 115 3.23 5.46 -25.61
C TRP A 115 3.27 4.43 -24.49
N MET A 116 4.39 3.74 -24.36
CA MET A 116 4.62 2.65 -23.43
C MET A 116 5.86 2.95 -22.58
N SER A 117 5.75 2.76 -21.27
CA SER A 117 6.86 2.93 -20.33
C SER A 117 6.81 1.88 -19.22
N GLU A 118 7.94 1.66 -18.54
CA GLU A 118 7.97 0.78 -17.37
C GLU A 118 7.08 1.34 -16.25
N LYS A 119 6.24 0.48 -15.68
CA LYS A 119 5.55 0.77 -14.43
C LYS A 119 6.53 0.60 -13.27
N LEU A 120 6.84 1.70 -12.59
CA LEU A 120 7.72 1.71 -11.43
C LEU A 120 6.95 1.33 -10.15
N ASP A 121 7.54 0.46 -9.33
CA ASP A 121 7.05 0.07 -7.99
C ASP A 121 7.75 0.92 -6.91
N GLY A 122 7.45 2.22 -6.89
CA GLY A 122 8.03 3.20 -5.97
C GLY A 122 6.98 3.88 -5.09
N ILE A 123 7.22 5.14 -4.77
CA ILE A 123 6.20 6.01 -4.16
C ILE A 123 5.93 7.20 -5.08
N ARG A 124 4.70 7.29 -5.60
CA ARG A 124 4.26 8.46 -6.35
C ARG A 124 4.41 9.75 -5.54
N ALA A 125 5.13 10.70 -6.11
CA ALA A 125 5.37 12.01 -5.53
C ALA A 125 5.06 13.10 -6.57
N TYR A 126 4.09 13.93 -6.23
CA TYR A 126 3.76 15.13 -6.97
C TYR A 126 4.67 16.25 -6.48
N TRP A 127 5.44 16.84 -7.37
CA TRP A 127 6.27 18.00 -7.08
C TRP A 127 5.48 19.25 -7.43
N ASP A 128 5.15 20.06 -6.43
CA ASP A 128 4.34 21.28 -6.62
C ASP A 128 5.17 22.51 -7.02
N GLY A 129 6.49 22.37 -7.11
CA GLY A 129 7.45 23.46 -7.35
C GLY A 129 8.28 23.81 -6.12
N GLU A 130 7.89 23.31 -4.94
CA GLU A 130 8.55 23.58 -3.66
C GLU A 130 8.73 22.31 -2.83
N ALA A 131 7.73 21.42 -2.82
CA ALA A 131 7.71 20.24 -1.99
C ALA A 131 7.16 19.02 -2.73
N PHE A 132 7.57 17.84 -2.25
CA PHE A 132 6.95 16.59 -2.65
C PHE A 132 5.67 16.34 -1.86
N VAL A 133 4.60 16.04 -2.58
CA VAL A 133 3.27 15.78 -2.04
C VAL A 133 2.81 14.39 -2.50
N SER A 134 2.39 13.58 -1.54
CA SER A 134 1.77 12.29 -1.82
C SER A 134 0.42 12.48 -2.50
N ARG A 135 -0.08 11.42 -3.14
CA ARG A 135 -1.44 11.37 -3.71
C ARG A 135 -2.57 11.80 -2.74
N LEU A 136 -2.38 11.64 -1.44
CA LEU A 136 -3.38 12.00 -0.42
C LEU A 136 -3.15 13.38 0.20
N GLY A 137 -2.20 14.17 -0.34
CA GLY A 137 -1.90 15.51 0.15
C GLY A 137 -0.94 15.57 1.34
N ASN A 138 -0.36 14.45 1.76
CA ASN A 138 0.69 14.46 2.78
C ASN A 138 2.02 14.88 2.14
N ARG A 139 2.74 15.83 2.75
CA ARG A 139 4.10 16.20 2.36
C ARG A 139 5.10 15.07 2.64
N PHE A 140 6.03 14.86 1.73
CA PHE A 140 7.23 14.07 1.94
C PHE A 140 8.39 15.00 2.27
N PHE A 141 9.14 14.65 3.30
CA PHE A 141 10.28 15.44 3.77
C PHE A 141 11.55 14.87 3.15
N ALA A 142 11.87 15.34 1.95
CA ALA A 142 13.15 15.10 1.31
C ALA A 142 14.21 16.06 1.90
N PRO A 143 15.50 15.66 1.92
CA PRO A 143 16.59 16.57 2.28
C PRO A 143 16.63 17.81 1.37
N ASP A 144 17.11 18.94 1.89
CA ASP A 144 17.21 20.20 1.13
C ASP A 144 18.03 20.03 -0.16
N TRP A 145 19.18 19.35 -0.08
CA TRP A 145 20.00 19.04 -1.26
C TRP A 145 19.27 18.21 -2.34
N PHE A 146 18.20 17.50 -1.99
CA PHE A 146 17.40 16.69 -2.92
C PHE A 146 16.28 17.52 -3.58
N VAL A 147 15.94 18.71 -3.06
CA VAL A 147 14.88 19.56 -3.61
C VAL A 147 15.42 20.85 -4.22
N GLU A 148 16.56 21.36 -3.75
CA GLU A 148 17.16 22.62 -4.20
C GLU A 148 17.49 22.63 -5.71
N ASP A 149 17.89 21.49 -6.27
CA ASP A 149 18.22 21.39 -7.70
C ASP A 149 16.99 21.14 -8.60
N LEU A 150 15.79 20.95 -8.02
CA LEU A 150 14.57 20.68 -8.79
C LEU A 150 14.00 21.97 -9.39
N PRO A 151 13.42 21.91 -10.61
CA PRO A 151 12.81 23.09 -11.22
C PRO A 151 11.54 23.50 -10.46
N ALA A 152 11.20 24.79 -10.44
CA ALA A 152 9.92 25.27 -9.88
C ALA A 152 8.68 24.80 -10.66
N ASP A 153 8.88 24.22 -11.85
CA ASP A 153 7.81 23.61 -12.65
C ASP A 153 7.16 22.43 -11.92
N THR A 154 5.84 22.36 -11.97
CA THR A 154 5.08 21.24 -11.40
C THR A 154 5.32 19.94 -12.18
N LEU A 155 5.71 18.87 -11.48
CA LEU A 155 6.02 17.57 -12.06
C LEU A 155 5.29 16.44 -11.34
N ASP A 156 5.04 15.35 -12.06
CA ASP A 156 4.45 14.13 -11.50
C ASP A 156 5.35 12.95 -11.82
N GLY A 157 5.68 12.18 -10.79
CA GLY A 157 6.71 11.17 -10.86
C GLY A 157 6.67 10.18 -9.71
N GLU A 158 7.68 9.32 -9.69
CA GLU A 158 7.85 8.27 -8.70
C GLU A 158 9.19 8.47 -7.99
N LEU A 159 9.19 8.56 -6.65
CA LEU A 159 10.39 8.35 -5.86
C LEU A 159 10.72 6.86 -5.89
N TRP A 160 11.91 6.51 -6.38
CA TRP A 160 12.23 5.15 -6.77
C TRP A 160 13.71 4.82 -6.51
N VAL A 161 13.97 3.72 -5.79
CA VAL A 161 15.32 3.22 -5.52
C VAL A 161 15.77 2.18 -6.56
N GLY A 162 14.83 1.38 -7.05
CA GLY A 162 15.14 0.25 -7.92
C GLY A 162 14.00 -0.75 -8.03
N ARG A 163 14.15 -1.68 -8.95
CA ARG A 163 13.22 -2.82 -9.11
C ARG A 163 13.22 -3.69 -7.85
N LYS A 164 12.04 -4.17 -7.45
CA LYS A 164 11.81 -4.95 -6.20
C LYS A 164 12.24 -4.25 -4.90
N MET A 165 12.44 -2.92 -4.93
CA MET A 165 12.87 -2.13 -3.77
C MET A 165 11.75 -1.28 -3.16
N PHE A 166 10.48 -1.63 -3.38
CA PHE A 166 9.34 -0.87 -2.85
C PHE A 166 9.38 -0.68 -1.33
N GLN A 167 9.70 -1.74 -0.57
CA GLN A 167 9.78 -1.67 0.89
C GLN A 167 10.91 -0.73 1.36
N LYS A 168 12.07 -0.80 0.69
CA LYS A 168 13.20 0.10 0.96
C LYS A 168 12.85 1.55 0.64
N THR A 169 12.27 1.79 -0.54
CA THR A 169 11.78 3.11 -0.96
C THR A 169 10.78 3.68 0.06
N THR A 170 9.83 2.85 0.50
CA THR A 170 8.84 3.22 1.51
C THR A 170 9.46 3.55 2.85
N SER A 171 10.43 2.77 3.30
CA SER A 171 11.15 3.03 4.54
C SER A 171 11.84 4.39 4.51
N ILE A 172 12.58 4.68 3.44
CA ILE A 172 13.33 5.94 3.29
C ILE A 172 12.37 7.14 3.29
N VAL A 173 11.39 7.14 2.37
CA VAL A 173 10.48 8.28 2.17
C VAL A 173 9.58 8.53 3.38
N ARG A 174 9.17 7.50 4.12
CA ARG A 174 8.32 7.65 5.32
C ARG A 174 9.08 7.96 6.60
N SER A 175 10.35 7.60 6.69
CA SER A 175 11.13 7.80 7.92
C SER A 175 11.27 9.28 8.29
N GLY A 176 11.21 10.17 7.29
CA GLY A 176 11.44 11.61 7.45
C GLY A 176 12.88 11.96 7.85
N ALA A 177 13.74 10.97 8.08
CA ALA A 177 15.15 11.18 8.31
C ALA A 177 15.81 11.42 6.95
N ALA A 178 16.30 12.65 6.74
CA ALA A 178 17.11 13.07 5.61
C ALA A 178 18.52 12.41 5.62
N GLY A 179 18.59 11.11 5.91
CA GLY A 179 19.84 10.37 6.03
C GLY A 179 20.47 10.04 4.68
N GLN A 180 21.68 9.50 4.72
CA GLN A 180 22.48 9.09 3.55
C GLN A 180 21.73 8.15 2.59
N GLU A 181 20.69 7.45 3.05
CA GLU A 181 19.88 6.55 2.21
C GLU A 181 19.13 7.27 1.08
N TRP A 182 18.82 8.57 1.23
CA TRP A 182 18.21 9.37 0.16
C TRP A 182 19.07 9.48 -1.10
N LYS A 183 20.40 9.30 -0.97
CA LYS A 183 21.31 9.22 -2.13
C LYS A 183 21.03 8.03 -3.06
N THR A 184 20.25 7.05 -2.59
CA THR A 184 19.82 5.90 -3.39
C THR A 184 18.45 6.09 -4.05
N VAL A 185 17.74 7.18 -3.72
CA VAL A 185 16.43 7.51 -4.28
C VAL A 185 16.62 8.35 -5.54
N SER A 186 15.84 8.08 -6.57
CA SER A 186 15.70 8.95 -7.72
C SER A 186 14.26 9.42 -7.86
N TYR A 187 14.05 10.66 -8.28
CA TYR A 187 12.75 11.15 -8.72
C TYR A 187 12.58 10.92 -10.22
N VAL A 188 11.78 9.92 -10.59
CA VAL A 188 11.57 9.53 -11.98
C VAL A 188 10.25 10.10 -12.48
N VAL A 189 10.34 11.13 -13.32
CA VAL A 189 9.23 11.99 -13.75
C VAL A 189 8.54 11.42 -14.98
N PHE A 190 7.22 11.24 -14.93
CA PHE A 190 6.45 10.66 -16.04
C PHE A 190 5.41 11.63 -16.64
N ASP A 191 5.15 12.79 -16.04
CA ASP A 191 4.28 13.82 -16.61
C ASP A 191 4.60 15.22 -16.04
N ALA A 192 4.09 16.27 -16.69
CA ALA A 192 4.17 17.67 -16.24
C ALA A 192 2.76 18.27 -16.23
N PRO A 193 1.97 18.13 -15.13
CA PRO A 193 0.53 18.40 -15.10
C PRO A 193 0.11 19.80 -15.57
N ASN A 194 0.93 20.81 -15.30
CA ASN A 194 0.64 22.21 -15.63
C ASN A 194 1.17 22.64 -17.01
N ALA A 195 1.93 21.76 -17.70
CA ALA A 195 2.38 22.05 -19.06
C ALA A 195 1.20 21.94 -20.05
N LYS A 196 1.19 22.83 -21.05
CA LYS A 196 0.15 22.89 -22.07
C LYS A 196 0.36 21.79 -23.13
N GLY A 197 -0.71 21.41 -23.82
CA GLY A 197 -0.67 20.49 -24.96
C GLY A 197 -0.95 19.03 -24.61
N GLY A 198 -0.65 18.16 -25.56
CA GLY A 198 -0.80 16.71 -25.45
C GLY A 198 0.27 16.07 -24.56
N PHE A 199 0.20 14.76 -24.39
CA PHE A 199 1.18 14.04 -23.56
C PHE A 199 2.63 14.24 -24.04
N GLU A 200 2.84 14.28 -25.34
CA GLU A 200 4.11 14.49 -26.01
C GLU A 200 4.71 15.86 -25.64
N ASP A 201 3.88 16.90 -25.63
CA ASP A 201 4.29 18.25 -25.24
C ASP A 201 4.68 18.30 -23.76
N ARG A 202 3.90 17.64 -22.89
CA ARG A 202 4.16 17.62 -21.44
C ARG A 202 5.40 16.82 -21.07
N ILE A 203 5.65 15.66 -21.69
CA ILE A 203 6.87 14.90 -21.43
C ILE A 203 8.10 15.59 -22.03
N ALA A 204 7.97 16.28 -23.16
CA ALA A 204 9.04 17.12 -23.72
C ALA A 204 9.36 18.30 -22.79
N HIS A 205 8.33 18.93 -22.21
CA HIS A 205 8.50 19.97 -21.18
C HIS A 205 9.24 19.43 -19.96
N ALA A 206 8.80 18.29 -19.40
CA ALA A 206 9.44 17.64 -18.27
C ALA A 206 10.94 17.37 -18.53
N LYS A 207 11.27 16.81 -19.70
CA LYS A 207 12.66 16.57 -20.13
C LYS A 207 13.47 17.87 -20.13
N LYS A 208 12.96 18.90 -20.79
CA LYS A 208 13.64 20.20 -20.91
C LYS A 208 13.89 20.88 -19.56
N VAL A 209 12.92 20.85 -18.65
CA VAL A 209 13.08 21.52 -17.34
C VAL A 209 14.03 20.77 -16.42
N LEU A 210 14.06 19.43 -16.48
CA LEU A 210 15.01 18.61 -15.73
C LEU A 210 16.44 18.74 -16.29
N GLU A 211 16.61 18.74 -17.61
CA GLU A 211 17.90 18.99 -18.26
C GLU A 211 18.46 20.37 -17.88
N ARG A 212 17.60 21.39 -17.82
CA ARG A 212 17.98 22.75 -17.40
C ARG A 212 18.34 22.83 -15.93
N SER A 213 17.65 22.08 -15.07
CA SER A 213 17.92 22.10 -13.62
C SER A 213 19.20 21.36 -13.27
N GLY A 214 19.57 20.33 -14.04
CA GLY A 214 20.78 19.56 -13.83
C GLY A 214 20.75 18.66 -12.58
N ALA A 215 19.57 18.47 -11.98
CA ALA A 215 19.39 17.67 -10.77
C ALA A 215 19.86 16.22 -10.99
N PRO A 216 20.94 15.75 -10.34
CA PRO A 216 21.50 14.42 -10.61
C PRO A 216 20.60 13.28 -10.12
N HIS A 217 19.68 13.58 -9.21
CA HIS A 217 18.75 12.63 -8.60
C HIS A 217 17.37 12.64 -9.27
N ALA A 218 17.15 13.45 -10.31
CA ALA A 218 15.88 13.50 -11.04
C ALA A 218 16.07 13.22 -12.53
N ARG A 219 15.15 12.48 -13.12
CA ARG A 219 15.20 12.17 -14.56
C ARG A 219 13.81 11.92 -15.13
N PRO A 220 13.59 12.21 -16.43
CA PRO A 220 12.38 11.79 -17.12
C PRO A 220 12.32 10.24 -17.22
N LEU A 221 11.11 9.70 -17.22
CA LEU A 221 10.83 8.31 -17.54
C LEU A 221 10.87 8.11 -19.06
N ASP A 222 11.56 7.07 -19.50
CA ASP A 222 11.62 6.71 -20.92
C ASP A 222 10.28 6.16 -21.40
N HIS A 223 9.89 6.59 -22.60
CA HIS A 223 8.68 6.16 -23.28
C HIS A 223 9.03 5.74 -24.70
N ILE A 224 8.44 4.64 -25.17
CA ILE A 224 8.55 4.14 -26.54
C ILE A 224 7.15 4.00 -27.15
N VAL A 225 7.04 4.12 -28.47
CA VAL A 225 5.76 3.90 -29.15
C VAL A 225 5.53 2.39 -29.26
N CYS A 226 4.33 1.93 -28.92
CA CYS A 226 3.92 0.55 -29.04
C CYS A 226 3.49 0.24 -30.48
N ASP A 227 4.09 -0.79 -31.09
CA ASP A 227 3.78 -1.21 -32.47
C ASP A 227 2.64 -2.24 -32.54
N GLY A 228 1.91 -2.40 -31.43
CA GLY A 228 0.81 -3.35 -31.29
C GLY A 228 1.08 -4.46 -30.28
N PHE A 229 0.19 -5.45 -30.25
CA PHE A 229 0.16 -6.49 -29.21
C PHE A 229 1.46 -7.27 -29.05
N ALA A 230 2.16 -7.58 -30.15
CA ALA A 230 3.41 -8.35 -30.08
C ALA A 230 4.54 -7.56 -29.39
N HIS A 231 4.71 -6.29 -29.73
CA HIS A 231 5.67 -5.40 -29.08
C HIS A 231 5.30 -5.19 -27.61
N LEU A 232 4.02 -4.97 -27.28
CA LEU A 232 3.57 -4.89 -25.89
C LEU A 232 3.91 -6.15 -25.09
N ALA A 233 3.68 -7.33 -25.66
CA ALA A 233 3.98 -8.62 -25.03
C ALA A 233 5.48 -8.82 -24.79
N GLU A 234 6.30 -8.50 -25.78
CA GLU A 234 7.75 -8.60 -25.71
C GLU A 234 8.33 -7.67 -24.65
N GLU A 235 7.91 -6.40 -24.66
CA GLU A 235 8.38 -5.41 -23.71
C GLU A 235 7.93 -5.74 -22.28
N LEU A 236 6.70 -6.22 -22.10
CA LEU A 236 6.20 -6.65 -20.79
C LEU A 236 7.06 -7.78 -20.23
N ARG A 237 7.32 -8.82 -21.03
CA ARG A 237 8.21 -9.93 -20.63
C ARG A 237 9.63 -9.45 -20.34
N ARG A 238 10.17 -8.52 -21.13
CA ARG A 238 11.50 -7.96 -20.93
C ARG A 238 11.58 -7.22 -19.59
N VAL A 239 10.64 -6.32 -19.32
CA VAL A 239 10.58 -5.53 -18.07
C VAL A 239 10.41 -6.44 -16.86
N GLU A 240 9.47 -7.38 -16.90
CA GLU A 240 9.25 -8.35 -15.82
C GLU A 240 10.45 -9.29 -15.61
N GLY A 241 11.09 -9.74 -16.69
CA GLY A 241 12.31 -10.55 -16.64
C GLY A 241 13.48 -9.84 -15.97
N LEU A 242 13.51 -8.50 -16.03
CA LEU A 242 14.46 -7.68 -15.30
C LEU A 242 13.97 -7.27 -13.89
N GLY A 243 12.81 -7.76 -13.46
CA GLY A 243 12.20 -7.52 -12.15
C GLY A 243 11.31 -6.29 -12.04
N GLY A 244 10.91 -5.68 -13.15
CA GLY A 244 9.98 -4.55 -13.19
C GLY A 244 8.53 -4.99 -12.92
N GLU A 245 7.66 -4.04 -12.56
CA GLU A 245 6.30 -4.34 -12.10
C GLU A 245 5.29 -4.56 -13.24
N GLY A 246 5.61 -4.09 -14.45
CA GLY A 246 4.72 -4.10 -15.60
C GLY A 246 4.94 -2.87 -16.46
N LEU A 247 3.90 -2.47 -17.21
CA LEU A 247 3.96 -1.33 -18.13
C LEU A 247 2.84 -0.33 -17.88
N MET A 248 3.06 0.90 -18.30
CA MET A 248 2.06 1.96 -18.41
C MET A 248 1.88 2.29 -19.89
N LEU A 249 0.62 2.44 -20.31
CA LEU A 249 0.25 2.89 -21.65
C LEU A 249 -0.38 4.28 -21.57
N ARG A 250 0.03 5.18 -22.45
CA ARG A 250 -0.48 6.54 -22.55
C ARG A 250 -0.96 6.86 -23.96
N ARG A 251 -2.20 7.36 -24.05
CA ARG A 251 -2.83 7.69 -25.33
C ARG A 251 -2.12 8.88 -25.99
N PRO A 252 -1.80 8.82 -27.29
CA PRO A 252 -1.18 9.92 -28.02
C PRO A 252 -2.04 11.18 -27.97
N GLY A 253 -1.41 12.35 -27.84
CA GLY A 253 -2.10 13.64 -27.79
C GLY A 253 -3.04 13.83 -26.58
N SER A 254 -3.06 12.90 -25.63
CA SER A 254 -4.01 12.97 -24.50
C SER A 254 -3.76 14.18 -23.62
N LYS A 255 -4.84 14.85 -23.23
CA LYS A 255 -4.83 15.92 -22.22
C LYS A 255 -4.51 15.32 -20.84
N TYR A 256 -4.09 16.19 -19.92
CA TYR A 256 -3.98 15.80 -18.53
C TYR A 256 -5.37 15.88 -17.88
N GLU A 257 -5.88 14.75 -17.40
CA GLU A 257 -7.21 14.64 -16.79
C GLU A 257 -7.08 14.29 -15.31
N VAL A 258 -7.70 15.09 -14.45
CA VAL A 258 -7.70 14.83 -13.01
C VAL A 258 -8.65 13.68 -12.71
N GLY A 259 -8.17 12.69 -11.95
CA GLY A 259 -8.94 11.48 -11.66
C GLY A 259 -8.60 10.33 -12.60
N ARG A 260 -9.48 9.33 -12.66
CA ARG A 260 -9.20 8.12 -13.44
C ARG A 260 -9.60 8.31 -14.89
N SER A 261 -8.72 7.96 -15.82
CA SER A 261 -8.93 8.19 -17.24
C SER A 261 -8.48 7.01 -18.10
N ASN A 262 -9.21 6.75 -19.18
CA ASN A 262 -8.85 5.78 -20.21
C ASN A 262 -7.71 6.27 -21.11
N SER A 263 -7.17 7.48 -20.89
CA SER A 263 -5.95 7.95 -21.55
C SER A 263 -4.68 7.37 -20.93
N LEU A 264 -4.75 6.85 -19.70
CA LEU A 264 -3.64 6.23 -18.98
C LEU A 264 -4.05 4.84 -18.50
N LEU A 265 -3.36 3.80 -18.97
CA LEU A 265 -3.68 2.41 -18.67
C LEU A 265 -2.47 1.72 -18.04
N LYS A 266 -2.71 0.82 -17.08
CA LYS A 266 -1.67 -0.04 -16.49
C LYS A 266 -1.81 -1.46 -17.04
N VAL A 267 -0.70 -1.99 -17.54
CA VAL A 267 -0.58 -3.36 -18.05
C VAL A 267 0.23 -4.14 -17.01
N LYS A 268 -0.35 -5.22 -16.52
CA LYS A 268 0.29 -6.13 -15.57
C LYS A 268 0.05 -7.56 -16.04
N THR A 269 1.05 -8.43 -15.94
CA THR A 269 0.74 -9.86 -15.96
C THR A 269 -0.02 -10.23 -14.70
N PHE A 270 -0.89 -11.20 -14.88
CA PHE A 270 -1.56 -11.86 -13.79
C PHE A 270 -1.25 -13.34 -13.91
N HIS A 271 -1.03 -13.97 -12.77
CA HIS A 271 -0.86 -15.40 -12.65
C HIS A 271 -2.12 -15.96 -12.01
N ASP A 272 -2.66 -17.02 -12.59
CA ASP A 272 -3.73 -17.78 -11.98
C ASP A 272 -3.10 -18.99 -11.30
N ALA A 273 -3.48 -19.21 -10.05
CA ALA A 273 -3.08 -20.37 -9.28
C ALA A 273 -4.27 -20.87 -8.46
N GLU A 274 -4.08 -22.04 -7.87
CA GLU A 274 -5.08 -22.70 -7.06
C GLU A 274 -4.67 -22.65 -5.61
N ALA A 275 -5.63 -22.47 -4.71
CA ALA A 275 -5.42 -22.57 -3.28
C ALA A 275 -6.61 -23.25 -2.62
N ARG A 276 -6.34 -23.93 -1.50
CA ARG A 276 -7.40 -24.50 -0.66
C ARG A 276 -7.88 -23.46 0.34
N VAL A 277 -9.19 -23.31 0.49
CA VAL A 277 -9.77 -22.50 1.57
C VAL A 277 -9.59 -23.21 2.89
N ILE A 278 -8.89 -22.60 3.83
CA ILE A 278 -8.65 -23.13 5.18
C ILE A 278 -9.38 -22.34 6.27
N GLY A 279 -9.97 -21.19 5.93
CA GLY A 279 -10.76 -20.39 6.87
C GLY A 279 -11.39 -19.16 6.24
N HIS A 280 -12.20 -18.47 7.02
CA HIS A 280 -12.83 -17.20 6.63
C HIS A 280 -12.45 -16.09 7.62
N ALA A 281 -12.13 -14.91 7.10
CA ALA A 281 -11.93 -13.70 7.88
C ALA A 281 -13.18 -12.81 7.80
N PRO A 282 -13.70 -12.31 8.94
CA PRO A 282 -14.90 -11.48 8.96
C PRO A 282 -14.67 -10.13 8.28
N GLY A 283 -15.67 -9.65 7.56
CA GLY A 283 -15.62 -8.34 6.93
C GLY A 283 -15.76 -7.19 7.92
N THR A 284 -15.18 -6.05 7.56
CA THR A 284 -15.31 -4.78 8.29
C THR A 284 -15.98 -3.74 7.39
N GLY A 285 -16.42 -2.61 7.97
CA GLY A 285 -17.10 -1.54 7.22
C GLY A 285 -18.31 -2.05 6.43
N LYS A 286 -18.33 -1.82 5.11
CA LYS A 286 -19.41 -2.26 4.19
C LYS A 286 -19.59 -3.78 4.08
N HIS A 287 -18.65 -4.56 4.62
CA HIS A 287 -18.71 -6.03 4.65
C HIS A 287 -18.93 -6.58 6.07
N LYS A 288 -19.31 -5.73 7.04
CA LYS A 288 -19.64 -6.18 8.39
C LYS A 288 -20.78 -7.21 8.36
N GLY A 289 -20.59 -8.34 9.05
CA GLY A 289 -21.58 -9.42 9.10
C GLY A 289 -21.52 -10.42 7.94
N ARG A 290 -20.60 -10.25 7.00
CA ARG A 290 -20.39 -11.14 5.85
C ARG A 290 -18.90 -11.40 5.59
N LEU A 291 -18.56 -12.15 4.55
CA LEU A 291 -17.16 -12.49 4.24
C LEU A 291 -16.32 -11.22 3.99
N GLY A 292 -15.22 -11.10 4.73
CA GLY A 292 -14.17 -10.13 4.47
C GLY A 292 -13.16 -10.68 3.48
N ALA A 293 -12.57 -11.83 3.81
CA ALA A 293 -11.58 -12.53 2.99
C ALA A 293 -11.62 -14.05 3.24
N LEU A 294 -11.23 -14.83 2.24
CA LEU A 294 -10.87 -16.24 2.43
C LEU A 294 -9.43 -16.33 2.92
N ILE A 295 -9.17 -17.20 3.89
CA ILE A 295 -7.84 -17.62 4.31
C ILE A 295 -7.53 -18.88 3.50
N CYS A 296 -6.49 -18.83 2.68
CA CYS A 296 -6.17 -19.85 1.71
C CYS A 296 -4.76 -20.41 1.93
N GLU A 297 -4.53 -21.64 1.48
CA GLU A 297 -3.26 -22.36 1.55
C GLU A 297 -2.87 -22.86 0.15
N LEU A 298 -1.65 -22.56 -0.29
CA LEU A 298 -1.06 -23.09 -1.52
C LEU A 298 -0.61 -24.55 -1.34
N ALA A 299 -0.29 -25.23 -2.45
CA ALA A 299 0.17 -26.62 -2.43
C ALA A 299 1.45 -26.84 -1.60
N ASP A 300 2.29 -25.82 -1.45
CA ASP A 300 3.53 -25.83 -0.66
C ASP A 300 3.31 -25.44 0.82
N GLY A 301 2.07 -25.19 1.23
CA GLY A 301 1.71 -24.82 2.60
C GLY A 301 1.77 -23.33 2.89
N VAL A 302 2.09 -22.46 1.91
CA VAL A 302 2.08 -21.01 2.11
C VAL A 302 0.65 -20.53 2.29
N THR A 303 0.38 -19.87 3.42
CA THR A 303 -0.95 -19.33 3.76
C THR A 303 -1.08 -17.84 3.46
N PHE A 304 -2.21 -17.41 2.93
CA PHE A 304 -2.45 -16.02 2.56
C PHE A 304 -3.95 -15.68 2.54
N ASN A 305 -4.28 -14.39 2.48
CA ASN A 305 -5.67 -13.92 2.43
C ASN A 305 -6.07 -13.47 1.02
N VAL A 306 -7.25 -13.90 0.57
CA VAL A 306 -7.92 -13.42 -0.64
C VAL A 306 -9.12 -12.58 -0.22
N GLY A 307 -9.01 -11.25 -0.32
CA GLY A 307 -10.03 -10.30 0.17
C GLY A 307 -10.85 -9.59 -0.91
N THR A 308 -10.52 -9.80 -2.18
CA THR A 308 -11.13 -9.12 -3.34
C THR A 308 -11.50 -10.13 -4.41
N GLY A 309 -12.33 -9.74 -5.38
CA GLY A 309 -12.79 -10.63 -6.47
C GLY A 309 -14.16 -11.28 -6.24
N PHE A 310 -14.71 -11.16 -5.03
CA PHE A 310 -16.06 -11.66 -4.71
C PHE A 310 -17.15 -10.67 -5.10
N SER A 311 -18.22 -11.20 -5.71
CA SER A 311 -19.54 -10.56 -5.77
C SER A 311 -20.16 -10.40 -4.38
N ASP A 312 -21.20 -9.58 -4.27
CA ASP A 312 -21.91 -9.41 -2.99
C ASP A 312 -22.63 -10.70 -2.55
N ALA A 313 -23.12 -11.50 -3.52
CA ALA A 313 -23.72 -12.82 -3.27
C ALA A 313 -22.70 -13.80 -2.69
N GLU A 314 -21.51 -13.92 -3.30
CA GLU A 314 -20.42 -14.76 -2.78
C GLU A 314 -19.90 -14.28 -1.42
N ARG A 315 -20.08 -13.01 -1.07
CA ARG A 315 -19.78 -12.57 0.31
C ARG A 315 -20.82 -13.03 1.32
N GLY A 316 -22.07 -13.18 0.90
CA GLY A 316 -23.16 -13.73 1.71
C GLY A 316 -23.06 -15.25 1.85
N ALA A 317 -22.69 -15.93 0.77
CA ALA A 317 -22.47 -17.38 0.70
C ALA A 317 -21.04 -17.69 0.20
N PRO A 318 -20.03 -17.59 1.09
CA PRO A 318 -18.63 -17.76 0.68
C PRO A 318 -18.26 -19.22 0.42
N PRO A 319 -17.24 -19.47 -0.42
CA PRO A 319 -16.69 -20.81 -0.63
C PRO A 319 -16.37 -21.51 0.68
N SER A 320 -16.85 -22.75 0.83
CA SER A 320 -16.74 -23.50 2.08
C SER A 320 -15.28 -23.80 2.46
N ILE A 321 -15.00 -23.98 3.75
CA ILE A 321 -13.68 -24.45 4.19
C ILE A 321 -13.44 -25.84 3.61
N GLY A 322 -12.27 -26.03 2.98
CA GLY A 322 -11.90 -27.25 2.25
C GLY A 322 -12.03 -27.11 0.74
N SER A 323 -12.86 -26.18 0.25
CA SER A 323 -13.02 -25.91 -1.18
C SER A 323 -11.70 -25.49 -1.82
N LEU A 324 -11.56 -25.81 -3.10
CA LEU A 324 -10.47 -25.34 -3.92
C LEU A 324 -10.93 -24.11 -4.68
N ILE A 325 -10.10 -23.09 -4.76
CA ILE A 325 -10.39 -21.87 -5.52
C ILE A 325 -9.30 -21.61 -6.53
N THR A 326 -9.68 -21.03 -7.67
CA THR A 326 -8.74 -20.28 -8.51
C THR A 326 -8.67 -18.86 -8.00
N PHE A 327 -7.45 -18.38 -7.81
CA PHE A 327 -7.18 -17.01 -7.48
C PHE A 327 -6.14 -16.45 -8.45
N ARG A 328 -6.25 -15.16 -8.69
CA ARG A 328 -5.38 -14.39 -9.56
C ARG A 328 -4.46 -13.50 -8.75
N TYR A 329 -3.18 -13.46 -9.05
CA TYR A 329 -2.19 -12.62 -8.35
C TYR A 329 -1.21 -11.99 -9.35
N GLN A 330 -0.46 -10.98 -8.94
CA GLN A 330 0.45 -10.26 -9.85
C GLN A 330 1.89 -10.78 -9.76
N GLU A 331 2.36 -11.05 -8.55
CA GLU A 331 3.72 -11.52 -8.29
C GLU A 331 3.77 -12.20 -6.91
N LEU A 332 4.87 -12.89 -6.60
CA LEU A 332 5.12 -13.45 -5.27
C LEU A 332 6.00 -12.48 -4.46
N SER A 333 5.81 -12.42 -3.13
CA SER A 333 6.79 -11.83 -2.22
C SER A 333 8.09 -12.64 -2.20
N ASN A 334 9.13 -12.13 -1.56
CA ASN A 334 10.38 -12.87 -1.34
C ASN A 334 10.15 -14.20 -0.58
N ASP A 335 9.09 -14.26 0.22
CA ASP A 335 8.70 -15.44 1.00
C ASP A 335 7.70 -16.34 0.26
N GLY A 336 7.48 -16.13 -1.05
CA GLY A 336 6.59 -16.94 -1.87
C GLY A 336 5.09 -16.62 -1.70
N VAL A 337 4.73 -15.54 -0.99
CA VAL A 337 3.33 -15.19 -0.74
C VAL A 337 2.74 -14.41 -1.92
N PRO A 338 1.59 -14.82 -2.50
CA PRO A 338 0.95 -14.07 -3.58
C PRO A 338 0.62 -12.62 -3.20
N ARG A 339 1.09 -11.66 -4.00
CA ARG A 339 0.77 -10.23 -3.88
C ARG A 339 -0.45 -9.86 -4.71
N PHE A 340 -1.32 -9.06 -4.09
CA PHE A 340 -2.60 -8.60 -4.65
C PHE A 340 -3.52 -9.72 -5.14
N PRO A 341 -3.75 -10.79 -4.34
CA PRO A 341 -4.58 -11.90 -4.76
C PRO A 341 -6.06 -11.49 -4.83
N SER A 342 -6.74 -11.89 -5.90
CA SER A 342 -8.17 -11.73 -6.13
C SER A 342 -8.80 -13.07 -6.48
N TYR A 343 -9.93 -13.37 -5.86
CA TYR A 343 -10.72 -14.57 -6.16
C TYR A 343 -11.22 -14.53 -7.60
N VAL A 344 -11.18 -15.68 -8.28
CA VAL A 344 -11.68 -15.87 -9.64
C VAL A 344 -12.91 -16.77 -9.63
N GLY A 345 -12.86 -17.87 -8.88
CA GLY A 345 -13.96 -18.83 -8.82
C GLY A 345 -13.58 -20.08 -8.02
N GLU A 346 -14.59 -20.83 -7.56
CA GLU A 346 -14.39 -22.18 -7.03
C GLU A 346 -13.97 -23.14 -8.14
N ARG A 347 -13.08 -24.07 -7.79
CA ARG A 347 -12.66 -25.18 -8.63
C ARG A 347 -13.34 -26.43 -8.13
N ILE A 348 -14.34 -26.85 -8.90
CA ILE A 348 -15.19 -28.02 -8.63
C ILE A 348 -14.64 -29.30 -9.28
N ASP A 349 -13.65 -29.17 -10.16
CA ASP A 349 -13.08 -30.22 -11.00
C ASP A 349 -11.75 -30.78 -10.47
N ALA A 350 -11.27 -30.32 -9.30
CA ALA A 350 -9.97 -30.69 -8.75
C ALA A 350 -9.98 -30.81 -7.22
N ASP A 351 -9.33 -31.87 -6.71
CA ASP A 351 -9.29 -32.16 -5.27
C ASP A 351 -8.08 -31.55 -4.54
N LYS A 352 -7.06 -31.08 -5.27
CA LYS A 352 -5.81 -30.55 -4.71
C LYS A 352 -5.30 -29.35 -5.51
N PRO A 353 -4.66 -28.36 -4.86
CA PRO A 353 -4.07 -27.23 -5.56
C PRO A 353 -2.91 -27.68 -6.45
N SER A 354 -2.89 -27.22 -7.69
CA SER A 354 -1.76 -27.37 -8.61
C SER A 354 -0.49 -26.77 -8.01
N THR A 355 0.63 -27.48 -8.17
CA THR A 355 1.98 -27.01 -7.79
C THR A 355 2.59 -26.05 -8.82
N LYS A 356 1.92 -25.82 -9.95
CA LYS A 356 2.36 -24.91 -11.00
C LYS A 356 1.44 -23.70 -11.08
N ALA A 357 1.99 -22.51 -10.85
CA ALA A 357 1.35 -21.27 -11.22
C ALA A 357 1.18 -21.25 -12.75
N GLN A 358 -0.05 -21.06 -13.22
CA GLN A 358 -0.30 -20.85 -14.64
C GLN A 358 -0.17 -19.36 -14.91
N VAL A 359 0.67 -18.99 -15.88
CA VAL A 359 0.69 -17.60 -16.34
C VAL A 359 -0.64 -17.36 -17.04
N ALA A 360 -1.52 -16.56 -16.43
CA ALA A 360 -2.73 -16.12 -17.07
C ALA A 360 -2.37 -14.97 -18.01
N VAL A 361 -1.74 -15.32 -19.14
CA VAL A 361 -1.59 -14.39 -20.26
C VAL A 361 -2.93 -14.37 -20.98
N PRO A 362 -3.56 -13.19 -21.16
CA PRO A 362 -4.72 -13.08 -22.03
C PRO A 362 -4.39 -13.67 -23.40
N ALA A 363 -5.23 -14.57 -23.92
CA ALA A 363 -4.93 -15.41 -25.08
C ALA A 363 -4.47 -14.66 -26.35
N LYS A 364 -4.76 -13.35 -26.45
CA LYS A 364 -4.31 -12.48 -27.55
C LYS A 364 -2.83 -12.06 -27.45
N ILE A 365 -2.28 -11.90 -26.23
CA ILE A 365 -0.85 -11.57 -26.01
C ILE A 365 0.02 -12.80 -26.28
N ALA A 366 -0.48 -14.01 -25.97
CA ALA A 366 0.24 -15.26 -26.18
C ALA A 366 0.39 -15.68 -27.65
N LYS A 367 -0.43 -15.13 -28.56
CA LYS A 367 -0.47 -15.51 -30.00
C LYS A 367 0.40 -14.65 -30.92
N GLY A 368 1.11 -13.64 -30.41
CA GLY A 368 2.02 -12.81 -31.19
C GLY A 368 3.23 -13.60 -31.70
N THR A 369 3.08 -14.28 -32.83
CA THR A 369 4.16 -14.88 -33.62
C THR A 369 4.75 -13.82 -34.54
N VAL A 370 6.08 -13.78 -34.60
CA VAL A 370 6.88 -12.70 -35.17
C VAL A 370 7.09 -12.91 -36.68
N GLU A 371 6.82 -11.88 -37.47
CA GLU A 371 7.60 -11.55 -38.66
C GLU A 371 7.93 -10.04 -38.65
N PRO A 372 9.19 -9.63 -38.90
CA PRO A 372 9.59 -8.24 -38.80
C PRO A 372 9.13 -7.47 -40.05
N LYS A 373 8.34 -6.40 -39.87
CA LYS A 373 8.10 -5.41 -40.93
C LYS A 373 8.52 -4.01 -40.49
N LYS A 374 9.15 -3.32 -41.45
CA LYS A 374 9.82 -2.01 -41.32
C LYS A 374 8.86 -0.90 -40.92
N VAL A 375 9.36 -0.04 -40.04
CA VAL A 375 8.78 1.20 -39.50
C VAL A 375 8.25 2.11 -40.62
N ALA A 376 6.98 2.51 -40.52
CA ALA A 376 6.39 3.63 -41.26
C ALA A 376 5.76 4.62 -40.26
N LYS A 377 5.98 5.92 -40.49
CA LYS A 377 5.50 7.03 -39.64
C LYS A 377 3.95 7.09 -39.63
N PRO A 378 3.30 7.39 -38.48
CA PRO A 378 1.85 7.55 -38.43
C PRO A 378 1.41 8.96 -38.84
N THR A 379 0.38 9.01 -39.69
CA THR A 379 -0.48 10.18 -39.95
C THR A 379 -1.70 10.18 -39.01
N PRO A 380 -2.23 11.36 -38.62
CA PRO A 380 -3.30 11.47 -37.63
C PRO A 380 -4.72 11.21 -38.20
N PRO A 381 -5.65 10.62 -37.43
CA PRO A 381 -7.07 10.52 -37.81
C PRO A 381 -7.93 11.71 -37.29
N PRO A 382 -9.10 11.98 -37.93
CA PRO A 382 -9.99 13.10 -37.60
C PRO A 382 -10.98 12.79 -36.44
N PRO A 383 -11.69 13.81 -35.88
CA PRO A 383 -12.49 13.70 -34.64
C PRO A 383 -14.01 13.53 -34.86
N ALA A 384 -14.75 13.53 -33.74
CA ALA A 384 -16.22 13.60 -33.51
C ALA A 384 -16.96 12.23 -33.37
N ASP A 385 -18.01 12.02 -32.57
CA ASP A 385 -18.77 12.77 -31.55
C ASP A 385 -19.78 11.79 -30.86
N ASP A 386 -20.31 12.23 -29.71
CA ASP A 386 -21.63 11.99 -29.08
C ASP A 386 -22.11 10.63 -28.52
N GLU A 387 -22.54 10.72 -27.25
CA GLU A 387 -23.38 9.79 -26.47
C GLU A 387 -24.85 9.80 -26.93
N PRO A 388 -25.67 8.82 -26.47
CA PRO A 388 -26.73 9.23 -25.54
C PRO A 388 -27.08 8.23 -24.40
N GLU A 389 -27.82 8.78 -23.44
CA GLU A 389 -28.30 8.27 -22.14
C GLU A 389 -29.61 7.43 -22.18
N ASP A 390 -29.89 6.82 -21.01
CA ASP A 390 -31.18 6.52 -20.33
C ASP A 390 -32.00 5.21 -20.53
N GLU A 391 -31.96 4.39 -19.45
CA GLU A 391 -33.04 3.84 -18.56
C GLU A 391 -34.28 3.06 -19.10
N PRO A 392 -35.07 2.31 -18.26
CA PRO A 392 -34.81 1.60 -16.99
C PRO A 392 -35.45 0.17 -16.85
N GLU A 393 -35.11 -0.48 -15.72
CA GLU A 393 -35.81 -1.46 -14.85
C GLU A 393 -36.82 -2.52 -15.34
N ALA A 394 -36.61 -3.78 -14.89
CA ALA A 394 -37.67 -4.68 -14.37
C ALA A 394 -37.07 -5.85 -13.54
N GLU A 395 -37.54 -6.00 -12.30
CA GLU A 395 -37.63 -7.24 -11.49
C GLU A 395 -39.13 -7.65 -11.43
N PRO A 396 -39.57 -8.86 -10.96
CA PRO A 396 -39.00 -9.70 -9.90
C PRO A 396 -39.14 -11.24 -10.09
N ASP A 397 -38.67 -12.04 -9.12
CA ASP A 397 -39.51 -12.84 -8.19
C ASP A 397 -38.82 -14.10 -7.59
N ASN A 398 -39.28 -14.44 -6.39
CA ASN A 398 -38.76 -15.32 -5.33
C ASN A 398 -38.67 -16.84 -5.63
N ALA A 399 -37.84 -17.57 -4.87
CA ALA A 399 -38.24 -18.78 -4.11
C ALA A 399 -37.12 -19.33 -3.19
N GLU A 400 -37.53 -19.73 -1.98
CA GLU A 400 -36.79 -20.35 -0.88
C GLU A 400 -36.65 -21.89 -1.05
N ASP A 401 -35.62 -22.53 -0.45
CA ASP A 401 -35.76 -23.54 0.63
C ASP A 401 -34.44 -24.28 0.98
N ASP A 402 -34.04 -24.12 2.25
CA ASP A 402 -33.80 -25.15 3.29
C ASP A 402 -33.11 -26.51 3.00
N GLN A 403 -31.96 -26.76 3.65
CA GLN A 403 -31.73 -27.78 4.71
C GLN A 403 -30.25 -28.22 4.86
N ALA A 404 -29.78 -28.21 6.12
CA ALA A 404 -28.57 -28.90 6.61
C ALA A 404 -28.92 -30.36 7.03
N PRO A 405 -27.98 -31.31 7.25
CA PRO A 405 -27.15 -31.28 8.47
C PRO A 405 -25.77 -32.04 8.46
N ALA A 406 -24.99 -31.72 9.51
CA ALA A 406 -24.19 -32.58 10.44
C ALA A 406 -22.96 -33.44 10.02
N GLU A 407 -21.85 -33.12 10.73
CA GLU A 407 -20.85 -33.97 11.41
C GLU A 407 -19.86 -34.89 10.66
N SER A 408 -18.55 -34.63 10.84
CA SER A 408 -17.65 -35.52 11.61
C SER A 408 -16.24 -34.92 11.78
N GLY A 409 -15.86 -34.66 13.03
CA GLY A 409 -14.50 -34.27 13.41
C GLY A 409 -13.68 -35.50 13.81
N SER A 410 -12.49 -35.68 13.23
CA SER A 410 -11.44 -36.53 13.84
C SER A 410 -10.04 -36.39 13.22
N SER A 411 -9.85 -35.74 12.06
CA SER A 411 -8.55 -35.79 11.34
C SER A 411 -7.57 -34.62 11.62
N PHE A 412 -7.89 -33.68 12.51
CA PHE A 412 -7.18 -32.39 12.60
C PHE A 412 -5.84 -32.40 13.39
N LYS A 413 -5.53 -33.47 14.13
CA LYS A 413 -4.39 -33.48 15.07
C LYS A 413 -3.04 -33.86 14.46
N GLU A 414 -2.97 -34.46 13.28
CA GLU A 414 -1.73 -35.11 12.79
C GLU A 414 -0.81 -34.26 11.89
N LYS A 415 -1.19 -33.05 11.45
CA LYS A 415 -0.41 -32.31 10.42
C LYS A 415 0.13 -30.92 10.78
N LEU A 416 -0.01 -30.49 12.03
CA LEU A 416 0.34 -29.13 12.46
C LEU A 416 1.67 -29.02 13.23
N GLY A 417 2.44 -30.11 13.33
CA GLY A 417 3.62 -30.20 14.21
C GLY A 417 3.25 -30.25 15.70
N ASP A 418 4.21 -30.67 16.53
CA ASP A 418 3.98 -30.81 17.97
C ASP A 418 3.70 -29.46 18.64
N VAL A 419 2.78 -29.47 19.60
CA VAL A 419 2.47 -28.31 20.44
C VAL A 419 3.65 -28.08 21.37
N SER A 420 4.41 -27.00 21.13
CA SER A 420 5.57 -26.65 21.95
C SER A 420 5.21 -25.82 23.19
N PHE A 421 4.01 -25.24 23.20
CA PHE A 421 3.42 -24.52 24.32
C PHE A 421 1.90 -24.39 24.14
N SER A 422 1.13 -24.52 25.21
CA SER A 422 -0.31 -24.22 25.21
C SER A 422 -0.72 -23.58 26.52
N CYS A 423 -1.59 -22.56 26.46
CA CYS A 423 -2.18 -21.94 27.64
C CYS A 423 -3.65 -21.62 27.40
N LYS A 424 -4.51 -22.12 28.26
CA LYS A 424 -5.95 -21.84 28.26
C LYS A 424 -6.30 -21.11 29.55
N LEU A 425 -6.96 -19.97 29.40
CA LEU A 425 -7.35 -19.09 30.49
C LEU A 425 -8.83 -18.73 30.36
N VAL A 426 -9.50 -18.58 31.49
CA VAL A 426 -10.93 -18.27 31.53
C VAL A 426 -11.18 -17.08 32.44
N ASN A 427 -12.02 -16.14 31.99
CA ASN A 427 -12.56 -15.08 32.83
C ASN A 427 -14.03 -15.38 33.09
N GLN A 428 -14.32 -15.96 34.26
CA GLN A 428 -15.69 -16.33 34.64
C GLN A 428 -16.59 -15.11 34.82
N GLY A 429 -16.05 -13.98 35.29
CA GLY A 429 -16.83 -12.75 35.48
C GLY A 429 -17.35 -12.16 34.16
N GLU A 430 -16.57 -12.30 33.08
CA GLU A 430 -16.97 -11.85 31.74
C GLU A 430 -17.60 -12.95 30.87
N GLY A 431 -17.65 -14.19 31.37
CA GLY A 431 -18.13 -15.34 30.60
C GLY A 431 -17.29 -15.62 29.34
N LYS A 432 -15.97 -15.33 29.37
CA LYS A 432 -15.07 -15.47 28.21
C LYS A 432 -13.94 -16.46 28.45
N PHE A 433 -13.50 -17.13 27.39
CA PHE A 433 -12.29 -17.92 27.37
C PHE A 433 -11.27 -17.33 26.39
N TRP A 434 -10.00 -17.61 26.65
CA TRP A 434 -8.88 -17.28 25.79
C TRP A 434 -7.86 -18.41 25.86
N GLU A 435 -7.37 -18.88 24.72
CA GLU A 435 -6.48 -20.01 24.58
C GLU A 435 -5.43 -19.66 23.55
N ILE A 436 -4.20 -20.14 23.75
CA ILE A 436 -3.10 -19.99 22.81
C ILE A 436 -2.35 -21.30 22.71
N GLU A 437 -2.08 -21.76 21.48
CA GLU A 437 -1.23 -22.91 21.19
C GLU A 437 -0.09 -22.49 20.27
N VAL A 438 1.15 -22.81 20.62
CA VAL A 438 2.34 -22.59 19.78
C VAL A 438 2.67 -23.88 19.06
N ARG A 439 2.86 -23.77 17.74
CA ARG A 439 3.27 -24.85 16.86
C ARG A 439 4.34 -24.34 15.90
N GLY A 440 5.59 -24.77 16.08
CA GLY A 440 6.70 -24.24 15.32
C GLY A 440 6.86 -22.72 15.48
N LYS A 441 6.82 -21.98 14.37
CA LYS A 441 7.01 -20.52 14.29
C LYS A 441 5.70 -19.71 14.41
N GLN A 442 4.59 -20.35 14.74
CA GLN A 442 3.28 -19.70 14.79
C GLN A 442 2.52 -20.07 16.06
N HIS A 443 1.66 -19.15 16.52
CA HIS A 443 0.70 -19.47 17.58
C HIS A 443 -0.72 -19.19 17.13
N ILE A 444 -1.61 -20.08 17.54
CA ILE A 444 -3.04 -20.05 17.32
C ILE A 444 -3.68 -19.56 18.60
N THR A 445 -4.26 -18.36 18.56
CA THR A 445 -5.02 -17.81 19.68
C THR A 445 -6.51 -18.03 19.45
N ARG A 446 -7.21 -18.73 20.34
CA ARG A 446 -8.67 -18.95 20.32
C ARG A 446 -9.35 -18.23 21.46
N PHE A 447 -10.37 -17.42 21.21
CA PHE A 447 -11.04 -16.64 22.26
C PHE A 447 -12.51 -16.40 21.97
N GLY A 448 -13.35 -16.38 23.00
CA GLY A 448 -14.79 -16.21 22.79
C GLY A 448 -15.58 -16.35 24.07
N LYS A 449 -16.91 -16.45 23.96
CA LYS A 449 -17.76 -16.74 25.12
C LYS A 449 -17.57 -18.20 25.54
N ILE A 450 -17.59 -18.47 26.85
CA ILE A 450 -17.56 -19.83 27.40
C ILE A 450 -18.72 -20.62 26.80
N GLY A 451 -18.44 -21.81 26.27
CA GLY A 451 -19.42 -22.66 25.57
C GLY A 451 -19.58 -22.38 24.07
N SER A 452 -18.96 -21.34 23.52
CA SER A 452 -18.91 -21.11 22.07
C SER A 452 -17.65 -21.73 21.43
N GLN A 453 -17.67 -21.90 20.10
CA GLN A 453 -16.48 -22.33 19.34
C GLN A 453 -15.31 -21.34 19.47
N GLY A 454 -15.61 -20.05 19.70
CA GLY A 454 -14.65 -18.96 19.79
C GLY A 454 -14.10 -18.52 18.43
N GLN A 455 -13.50 -17.34 18.41
CA GLN A 455 -12.77 -16.79 17.29
C GLN A 455 -11.32 -17.30 17.34
N MET A 456 -10.76 -17.65 16.20
CA MET A 456 -9.36 -18.05 16.08
C MET A 456 -8.54 -16.97 15.38
N ARG A 457 -7.30 -16.80 15.81
CA ARG A 457 -6.33 -15.88 15.21
C ARG A 457 -4.98 -16.56 15.16
N LEU A 458 -4.44 -16.72 13.96
CA LEU A 458 -3.08 -17.18 13.75
C LEU A 458 -2.12 -15.98 13.77
N THR A 459 -0.99 -16.12 14.44
CA THR A 459 0.10 -15.14 14.41
C THR A 459 1.41 -15.86 14.12
N GLU A 460 2.06 -15.50 13.02
CA GLU A 460 3.38 -15.99 12.67
C GLU A 460 4.47 -15.08 13.24
N ILE A 461 5.49 -15.70 13.83
CA ILE A 461 6.59 -15.02 14.51
C ILE A 461 7.88 -15.71 14.06
N GLY A 462 8.79 -14.95 13.46
CA GLY A 462 9.91 -15.44 12.62
C GLY A 462 10.80 -16.57 13.17
N SER A 463 10.72 -16.95 14.44
CA SER A 463 11.32 -18.17 14.99
C SER A 463 10.45 -18.85 16.04
N ALA A 464 10.63 -20.16 16.23
CA ALA A 464 9.86 -20.94 17.20
C ALA A 464 10.07 -20.47 18.64
N THR A 465 11.30 -20.09 18.97
CA THR A 465 11.65 -19.49 20.28
C THR A 465 10.93 -18.16 20.47
N ALA A 466 10.97 -17.26 19.48
CA ALA A 466 10.28 -15.98 19.55
C ALA A 466 8.75 -16.16 19.65
N CYS A 467 8.22 -17.17 18.96
CA CYS A 467 6.80 -17.50 19.00
C CYS A 467 6.35 -17.95 20.39
N LYS A 468 7.11 -18.85 21.02
CA LYS A 468 6.88 -19.29 22.40
C LYS A 468 6.96 -18.12 23.39
N THR A 469 8.01 -17.30 23.30
CA THR A 469 8.17 -16.12 24.16
C THR A 469 7.01 -15.12 24.01
N ASP A 470 6.52 -14.89 22.80
CA ASP A 470 5.35 -14.02 22.58
C ASP A 470 4.07 -14.64 23.16
N ALA A 471 3.87 -15.95 22.99
CA ALA A 471 2.71 -16.64 23.55
C ALA A 471 2.68 -16.61 25.09
N GLU A 472 3.83 -16.80 25.74
CA GLU A 472 3.99 -16.67 27.19
C GLU A 472 3.69 -15.23 27.66
N LYS A 473 4.21 -14.21 26.95
CA LYS A 473 3.91 -12.80 27.25
C LYS A 473 2.42 -12.49 27.15
N ARG A 474 1.73 -13.02 26.13
CA ARG A 474 0.28 -12.85 25.95
C ARG A 474 -0.53 -13.53 27.05
N ALA A 475 -0.13 -14.74 27.45
CA ALA A 475 -0.75 -15.44 28.56
C ALA A 475 -0.58 -14.65 29.87
N MET A 476 0.60 -14.08 30.12
CA MET A 476 0.84 -13.20 31.28
C MET A 476 -0.03 -11.93 31.23
N LEU A 477 -0.18 -11.31 30.07
CA LEU A 477 -1.04 -10.12 29.91
C LEU A 477 -2.51 -10.47 30.19
N LYS A 478 -3.01 -11.59 29.67
CA LYS A 478 -4.38 -12.06 29.92
C LYS A 478 -4.63 -12.35 31.40
N ARG A 479 -3.64 -12.86 32.12
CA ARG A 479 -3.72 -13.03 33.58
C ARG A 479 -3.89 -11.70 34.32
N ARG A 480 -3.26 -10.63 33.85
CA ARG A 480 -3.45 -9.26 34.39
C ARG A 480 -4.83 -8.69 34.07
N GLU A 481 -5.45 -9.14 32.99
CA GLU A 481 -6.83 -8.80 32.59
C GLU A 481 -7.90 -9.66 33.30
N GLY A 482 -7.53 -10.41 34.35
CA GLY A 482 -8.47 -11.19 35.17
C GLY A 482 -8.81 -12.58 34.63
N TYR A 483 -8.15 -13.05 33.57
CA TYR A 483 -8.27 -14.44 33.10
C TYR A 483 -7.40 -15.36 33.98
N LYS A 484 -7.92 -16.51 34.42
CA LYS A 484 -7.21 -17.45 35.29
C LYS A 484 -6.87 -18.75 34.60
#